data_AF-A0A1E2UPA5-F1
#
_entry.id   AF-A0A1E2UPA5-F1
#
_cell.length_a   1.000
_cell.length_b   1.000
_cell.length_c   1.000
_cell.angle_alpha   90.00
_cell.angle_beta   90.00
_cell.angle_gamma   90.00
#
_symmetry.space_group_name_H-M   'P 1'
#
loop_
_entity.id
_entity.type
_entity.pdbx_description
1 polymer ?
#
loop_
_entity_poly.entity_id
_entity_poly.type
_entity_poly.pdbx_seq_one_letter_code
_entity_poly.pdbx_strand_id
1 'polypeptide(L)'
;MSFITPVALLSALASWGFLIMTFVNLLSGHFDTRTCQTECVSNYYFISAAFGLAAVALATFSVIRSGFTLGQIISWLFAVSPIAIVMAIFTVGYLGTAGH
;
A
#
# COMPACT_ATOMS: atom_id res chain seq x y z
N MET A 1 -0.62 24.29 7.46
CA MET A 1 -0.79 22.87 7.08
C MET A 1 -0.52 22.02 8.32
N SER A 2 -1.41 21.11 8.68
CA SER A 2 -1.21 20.21 9.83
C SER A 2 -0.02 19.28 9.56
N PHE A 3 0.81 19.01 10.58
CA PHE A 3 1.94 18.07 10.51
C PHE A 3 1.54 16.66 10.03
N ILE A 4 0.25 16.35 10.10
CA ILE A 4 -0.35 15.06 9.72
C ILE A 4 -0.25 14.79 8.22
N THR A 5 -0.40 15.81 7.36
CA THR A 5 -0.38 15.65 5.90
C THR A 5 0.99 15.23 5.34
N PRO A 6 2.12 15.85 5.73
CA PRO A 6 3.43 15.38 5.27
C PRO A 6 3.78 13.99 5.81
N VAL A 7 3.36 13.66 7.04
CA VAL A 7 3.56 12.30 7.60
C VAL A 7 2.75 11.27 6.81
N ALA A 8 1.50 11.57 6.45
CA ALA A 8 0.69 10.70 5.60
C ALA A 8 1.33 10.45 4.23
N LEU A 9 1.88 11.50 3.61
CA LEU A 9 2.58 11.41 2.33
C LEU A 9 3.88 10.60 2.41
N LEU A 10 4.67 10.78 3.47
CA LEU A 10 5.89 9.99 3.68
C LEU A 10 5.57 8.52 3.90
N SER A 11 4.53 8.21 4.69
CA SER A 11 4.04 6.83 4.86
C SER A 11 3.53 6.25 3.54
N ALA A 12 2.83 7.04 2.72
CA ALA A 12 2.39 6.60 1.39
C ALA A 12 3.58 6.31 0.47
N LEU A 13 4.59 7.18 0.47
CA LEU A 13 5.84 6.99 -0.29
C LEU A 13 6.58 5.72 0.13
N ALA A 14 6.67 5.45 1.44
CA ALA A 14 7.26 4.21 1.95
C ALA A 14 6.47 2.99 1.47
N SER A 15 5.13 3.03 1.59
CA SER A 15 4.24 1.96 1.09
C SER A 15 4.46 1.69 -0.39
N TRP A 16 4.47 2.72 -1.23
CA TRP A 16 4.81 2.62 -2.65
C TRP A 16 6.18 2.01 -2.91
N GLY A 17 7.21 2.44 -2.17
CA GLY A 17 8.56 1.90 -2.32
C GLY A 17 8.63 0.40 -2.05
N PHE A 18 8.01 -0.05 -0.96
CA PHE A 18 7.93 -1.48 -0.62
C PHE A 18 7.07 -2.28 -1.60
N LEU A 19 5.98 -1.68 -2.09
CA LEU A 19 5.13 -2.29 -3.11
C LEU A 19 5.92 -2.49 -4.41
N ILE A 20 6.67 -1.48 -4.87
CA ILE A 20 7.55 -1.59 -6.04
C ILE A 20 8.60 -2.67 -5.82
N MET A 21 9.27 -2.70 -4.66
CA MET A 21 10.24 -3.75 -4.31
C MET A 21 9.62 -5.15 -4.36
N THR A 22 8.37 -5.29 -3.90
CA THR A 22 7.61 -6.54 -3.98
C THR A 22 7.44 -6.97 -5.45
N PHE A 23 6.95 -6.08 -6.31
CA PHE A 23 6.77 -6.38 -7.73
C PHE A 23 8.09 -6.65 -8.46
N VAL A 24 9.14 -5.88 -8.19
CA VAL A 24 10.45 -6.11 -8.79
C VAL A 24 10.96 -7.51 -8.46
N ASN A 25 10.83 -7.95 -7.21
CA ASN A 25 11.23 -9.32 -6.82
C ASN A 25 10.33 -10.40 -7.45
N LEU A 26 9.02 -10.15 -7.56
CA LEU A 26 8.11 -11.03 -8.28
C LEU A 26 8.46 -11.14 -9.78
N LEU A 27 8.95 -10.06 -10.41
CA LEU A 27 9.27 -10.03 -11.84
C LEU A 27 10.71 -10.45 -12.16
N SER A 28 11.67 -10.37 -11.22
CA SER A 28 13.10 -10.61 -11.49
C SER A 28 13.60 -12.05 -11.22
N GLY A 29 12.80 -12.94 -10.61
CA GLY A 29 13.25 -14.30 -10.22
C GLY A 29 13.07 -15.41 -11.29
N HIS A 30 13.49 -16.65 -11.02
CA HIS A 30 13.05 -17.83 -11.79
C HIS A 30 11.64 -18.22 -11.30
N PHE A 31 10.75 -18.76 -12.15
CA PHE A 31 9.31 -18.92 -11.81
C PHE A 31 9.04 -19.58 -10.44
N ASP A 32 9.85 -20.54 -10.01
CA ASP A 32 9.69 -21.23 -8.72
C ASP A 32 9.96 -20.34 -7.48
N THR A 33 10.79 -19.30 -7.61
CA THR A 33 11.10 -18.36 -6.51
C THR A 33 10.25 -17.09 -6.54
N ARG A 34 9.37 -16.94 -7.54
CA ARG A 34 8.48 -15.76 -7.69
C ARG A 34 7.21 -15.84 -6.85
N THR A 35 7.06 -16.85 -6.01
CA THR A 35 5.86 -16.99 -5.20
C THR A 35 5.90 -16.00 -4.02
N CYS A 36 4.72 -15.48 -3.64
CA CYS A 36 4.55 -14.72 -2.39
C CYS A 36 4.94 -15.51 -1.12
N GLN A 37 5.30 -16.78 -1.26
CA GLN A 37 5.76 -17.67 -0.20
C GLN A 37 7.22 -17.42 0.19
N THR A 38 8.00 -16.72 -0.65
CA THR A 38 9.38 -16.36 -0.25
C THR A 38 9.34 -15.29 0.84
N GLU A 39 10.13 -15.49 1.91
CA GLU A 39 10.15 -14.59 3.08
C GLU A 39 10.41 -13.13 2.70
N CYS A 40 11.25 -12.90 1.69
CA CYS A 40 11.57 -11.55 1.21
C CYS A 40 10.35 -10.84 0.61
N VAL A 41 9.64 -11.50 -0.32
CA VAL A 41 8.45 -10.91 -0.99
C VAL A 41 7.32 -10.72 0.01
N SER A 42 7.11 -11.71 0.88
CA SER A 42 6.12 -11.62 1.95
C SER A 42 6.38 -10.42 2.88
N ASN A 43 7.63 -10.24 3.32
CA ASN A 43 7.97 -9.15 4.23
C ASN A 43 7.76 -7.77 3.58
N TYR A 44 8.23 -7.57 2.35
CA TYR A 44 8.00 -6.31 1.63
C TYR A 44 6.52 -6.01 1.40
N TYR A 45 5.74 -7.05 1.09
CA TYR A 45 4.30 -6.93 0.89
C TYR A 45 3.57 -6.50 2.17
N PHE A 46 3.86 -7.14 3.31
CA PHE A 46 3.22 -6.80 4.59
C PHE A 46 3.68 -5.44 5.14
N ILE A 47 4.96 -5.08 4.94
CA ILE A 47 5.46 -3.75 5.30
C ILE A 47 4.75 -2.68 4.45
N SER A 48 4.61 -2.91 3.13
CA SER A 48 3.83 -2.04 2.25
C SER A 48 2.39 -1.88 2.76
N ALA A 49 1.73 -2.97 3.15
CA ALA A 49 0.37 -2.97 3.69
C ALA A 49 0.26 -2.12 4.97
N ALA A 50 1.20 -2.29 5.92
CA ALA A 50 1.21 -1.55 7.17
C ALA A 50 1.38 -0.04 6.95
N PHE A 51 2.34 0.36 6.12
CA PHE A 51 2.54 1.77 5.77
C PHE A 51 1.38 2.34 4.96
N GLY A 52 0.75 1.54 4.10
CA GLY A 52 -0.42 1.92 3.32
C GLY A 52 -1.63 2.20 4.23
N LEU A 53 -1.92 1.31 5.18
CA LEU A 53 -2.98 1.52 6.17
C LEU A 53 -2.73 2.75 7.03
N ALA A 54 -1.50 2.95 7.52
CA ALA A 54 -1.14 4.13 8.28
C ALA A 54 -1.35 5.41 7.43
N ALA A 55 -0.83 5.42 6.19
CA ALA A 55 -0.99 6.55 5.28
C ALA A 55 -2.47 6.91 5.05
N VAL A 56 -3.33 5.92 4.82
CA VAL A 56 -4.78 6.15 4.65
C VAL A 56 -5.43 6.67 5.91
N ALA A 57 -5.13 6.09 7.07
CA ALA A 57 -5.70 6.54 8.34
C ALA A 57 -5.34 8.01 8.61
N LEU A 58 -4.05 8.36 8.45
CA LEU A 58 -3.57 9.73 8.63
C LEU A 58 -4.13 10.70 7.57
N ALA A 59 -4.18 10.29 6.29
CA ALA A 59 -4.72 11.13 5.22
C ALA A 59 -6.22 11.40 5.43
N THR A 60 -6.99 10.36 5.74
CA THR A 60 -8.43 10.45 6.03
C THR A 60 -8.70 11.33 7.25
N PHE A 61 -7.93 11.17 8.31
CA PHE A 61 -8.01 12.03 9.49
C PHE A 61 -7.70 13.49 9.15
N SER A 62 -6.75 13.75 8.24
CA SER A 62 -6.43 15.11 7.79
C SER A 62 -7.57 15.75 7.00
N VAL A 63 -8.27 14.98 6.15
CA VAL A 63 -9.42 15.43 5.35
C VAL A 63 -10.61 15.75 6.26
N ILE A 64 -10.91 14.88 7.23
CA ILE A 64 -12.01 15.09 8.19
C ILE A 64 -11.76 16.35 9.03
N ARG A 65 -10.51 16.57 9.47
CA ARG A 65 -10.17 17.69 10.36
C ARG A 65 -10.02 19.03 9.64
N SER A 66 -9.55 19.04 8.39
CA SER A 66 -9.18 20.27 7.67
C SER A 66 -10.06 20.58 6.45
N GLY A 67 -11.04 19.73 6.14
CA GLY A 67 -12.03 19.94 5.09
C GLY A 67 -11.61 19.43 3.70
N PHE A 68 -12.53 19.43 2.74
CA PHE A 68 -12.27 18.91 1.39
C PHE A 68 -11.64 19.96 0.48
N THR A 69 -10.32 20.10 0.56
CA THR A 69 -9.54 20.88 -0.42
C THR A 69 -8.94 19.98 -1.50
N LEU A 70 -8.75 20.51 -2.72
CA LEU A 70 -8.28 19.74 -3.87
C LEU A 70 -6.90 19.09 -3.61
N GLY A 71 -5.98 19.81 -2.95
CA GLY A 71 -4.69 19.27 -2.54
C GLY A 71 -4.79 18.12 -1.53
N GLN A 72 -5.77 18.16 -0.62
CA GLN A 72 -6.00 17.06 0.32
C GLN A 72 -6.61 15.83 -0.37
N ILE A 73 -7.52 16.02 -1.32
CA ILE A 73 -8.09 14.92 -2.11
C ILE A 73 -6.98 14.21 -2.91
N ILE A 74 -6.10 14.96 -3.57
CA ILE A 74 -4.95 14.37 -4.29
C ILE A 74 -4.04 13.59 -3.34
N SER A 75 -3.69 14.19 -2.19
CA SER A 75 -2.86 13.50 -1.19
C SER A 75 -3.51 12.23 -0.64
N TRP A 76 -4.83 12.25 -0.50
CA TRP A 76 -5.62 11.12 -0.03
C TRP A 76 -5.67 10.01 -1.08
N LEU A 77 -5.90 10.33 -2.36
CA LEU A 77 -5.86 9.36 -3.46
C LEU A 77 -4.49 8.68 -3.57
N PHE A 78 -3.41 9.47 -3.44
CA PHE A 78 -2.05 8.93 -3.45
C PHE A 78 -1.78 7.98 -2.27
N ALA A 79 -2.30 8.29 -1.08
CA ALA A 79 -2.17 7.46 0.11
C ALA A 79 -3.03 6.18 0.07
N VAL A 80 -4.22 6.24 -0.53
CA VAL A 80 -5.16 5.12 -0.64
C VAL A 80 -4.75 4.10 -1.70
N SER A 81 -4.15 4.56 -2.79
CA SER A 81 -3.76 3.70 -3.91
C SER A 81 -2.95 2.45 -3.52
N PRO A 82 -1.83 2.53 -2.77
CA PRO A 82 -1.00 1.35 -2.53
C PRO A 82 -1.72 0.32 -1.65
N ILE A 83 -2.51 0.74 -0.65
CA ILE A 83 -3.27 -0.20 0.16
C ILE A 83 -4.43 -0.83 -0.63
N ALA A 84 -5.06 -0.10 -1.55
CA ALA A 84 -6.08 -0.67 -2.43
C ALA A 84 -5.50 -1.77 -3.32
N ILE A 85 -4.28 -1.57 -3.85
CA ILE A 85 -3.57 -2.59 -4.65
C ILE A 85 -3.28 -3.83 -3.79
N VAL A 86 -2.73 -3.66 -2.59
CA VAL A 86 -2.48 -4.76 -1.65
C VAL A 86 -3.78 -5.52 -1.35
N MET A 87 -4.86 -4.82 -1.00
CA MET A 87 -6.14 -5.46 -0.70
C MET A 87 -6.71 -6.22 -1.91
N ALA A 88 -6.56 -5.68 -3.12
CA ALA A 88 -6.98 -6.35 -4.34
C ALA A 88 -6.19 -7.64 -4.61
N ILE A 89 -4.87 -7.63 -4.41
CA ILE A 89 -4.02 -8.83 -4.55
C ILE A 89 -4.44 -9.88 -3.53
N PHE A 90 -4.66 -9.47 -2.28
CA PHE A 90 -5.11 -10.37 -1.21
C PHE A 90 -6.47 -11.00 -1.51
N THR A 91 -7.46 -10.20 -1.94
CA THR A 91 -8.81 -10.71 -2.25
C THR A 91 -8.82 -11.62 -3.46
N VAL A 92 -8.07 -11.29 -4.53
CA VAL A 92 -7.93 -12.17 -5.70
C VAL A 92 -7.28 -13.49 -5.31
N GLY A 93 -6.22 -13.46 -4.49
CA GLY A 93 -5.57 -14.66 -3.98
C GLY A 93 -6.53 -15.52 -3.13
N TYR A 94 -7.25 -14.89 -2.20
CA TYR A 94 -8.20 -15.56 -1.32
C TYR A 94 -9.37 -16.20 -2.08
N LEU A 95 -9.98 -15.46 -3.01
CA LEU A 95 -11.06 -15.97 -3.87
C LEU A 95 -10.59 -17.11 -4.77
N GLY A 96 -9.35 -17.03 -5.28
CA GLY A 96 -8.73 -18.11 -6.04
C GLY A 96 -8.55 -19.38 -5.21
N THR A 97 -8.14 -19.27 -3.95
CA THR A 97 -7.99 -20.44 -3.05
C THR A 97 -9.29 -21.01 -2.51
N ALA A 98 -10.34 -20.19 -2.34
CA ALA A 98 -11.63 -20.63 -1.81
C ALA A 98 -12.52 -21.33 -2.87
N GLY A 99 -12.17 -21.21 -4.15
CA GLY A 99 -12.87 -21.86 -5.27
C GLY A 99 -12.35 -23.26 -5.63
N HIS A 100 -11.31 -23.75 -4.94
CA HIS A 100 -10.73 -25.10 -5.07
C HIS A 100 -11.04 -25.95 -3.85
#